data_AF-A0A0H0XRS2-F1
#
_entry.id   AF-A0A0H0XRS2-F1
#
_cell.length_a   1.000
_cell.length_b   1.000
_cell.length_c   1.000
_cell.angle_alpha   90.00
_cell.angle_beta   90.00
_cell.angle_gamma   90.00
#
_symmetry.space_group_name_H-M   'P 1'
#
loop_
_entity.id
_entity.type
_entity.pdbx_description
1 polymer ?
#
loop_
_entity_poly.entity_id
_entity_poly.type
_entity_poly.pdbx_seq_one_letter_code
_entity_poly.pdbx_strand_id
1 'polypeptide(L)' 'MADLYLKSLEAERRQLWATCRLKGLAKDTPERLRIAELDRLLAEHRDAKKAGKAPEAAKPADKAGDPPKA' A
#
# COMPACT_ATOMS: atom_id res chain seq x y z
N MET A 1 22.00 3.84 2.07
CA MET A 1 21.78 2.37 2.08
C MET A 1 20.39 2.12 1.56
N ALA A 2 20.24 1.29 0.51
CA ALA A 2 18.94 0.96 -0.07
C ALA A 2 18.01 0.45 1.03
N ASP A 3 16.75 0.90 1.03
CA ASP A 3 15.73 0.65 2.06
C ASP A 3 15.71 -0.83 2.50
N LEU A 4 16.51 -1.18 3.51
CA LEU A 4 16.65 -2.56 4.01
C LEU A 4 15.28 -3.10 4.45
N TYR A 5 14.43 -2.20 4.95
CA TYR A 5 13.04 -2.46 5.28
C TYR A 5 12.22 -2.99 4.09
N LEU A 6 12.31 -2.34 2.93
CA LEU A 6 11.59 -2.75 1.71
C LEU A 6 12.07 -4.13 1.24
N LYS A 7 13.38 -4.36 1.27
CA LYS A 7 13.95 -5.68 0.92
C LYS A 7 13.48 -6.77 1.88
N SER A 8 13.36 -6.48 3.17
CA SER A 8 12.83 -7.41 4.16
C SER A 8 11.35 -7.74 3.91
N LEU A 9 10.51 -6.73 3.63
CA LEU A 9 9.09 -6.93 3.30
C LEU A 9 8.91 -7.76 2.02
N GLU A 10 9.70 -7.48 0.97
CA GLU A 10 9.67 -8.24 -0.27
C GLU A 10 10.12 -9.70 -0.08
N ALA A 11 11.13 -9.94 0.77
CA ALA A 11 11.61 -11.27 1.10
C ALA A 11 10.55 -12.07 1.88
N GLU A 12 9.96 -11.48 2.92
CA GLU A 12 8.89 -12.09 3.72
C GLU A 12 7.69 -12.46 2.84
N ARG A 13 7.27 -11.55 1.96
CA ARG A 13 6.16 -11.80 1.02
C ARG A 13 6.46 -13.00 0.12
N ARG A 14 7.64 -13.05 -0.49
CA ARG A 14 8.04 -14.15 -1.39
C ARG A 14 8.08 -15.49 -0.66
N GLN A 15 8.62 -15.53 0.55
CA GLN A 15 8.71 -16.75 1.36
C GLN A 15 7.33 -17.28 1.76
N LEU A 16 6.42 -16.39 2.17
CA LEU A 16 5.04 -16.76 2.49
C LEU A 16 4.31 -17.26 1.24
N TRP A 17 4.52 -16.63 0.09
CA TRP A 17 3.90 -17.06 -1.17
C TRP A 17 4.41 -18.43 -1.62
N ALA A 18 5.72 -18.69 -1.50
CA ALA A 18 6.30 -20.00 -1.76
C ALA A 18 5.75 -21.06 -0.81
N THR A 19 5.61 -20.75 0.48
CA THR A 19 5.03 -21.64 1.49
C THR A 19 3.57 -21.96 1.19
N CYS A 20 2.76 -20.95 0.86
CA CYS A 20 1.36 -21.12 0.47
C CYS A 20 1.21 -22.01 -0.76
N ARG A 21 2.09 -21.83 -1.76
CA ARG A 21 2.09 -22.63 -3.00
C ARG A 21 2.52 -24.07 -2.75
N LEU A 22 3.58 -24.26 -1.96
CA LEU A 22 4.12 -25.59 -1.65
C LEU A 22 3.12 -26.41 -0.83
N LYS A 23 2.47 -25.80 0.16
CA LYS A 23 1.53 -26.47 1.06
C LYS A 23 0.09 -26.49 0.54
N GLY A 24 -0.21 -25.82 -0.57
CA GLY A 24 -1.58 -25.71 -1.10
C GLY A 24 -2.54 -25.01 -0.13
N LEU A 25 -2.08 -23.98 0.58
CA LEU A 25 -2.89 -23.29 1.60
C LEU A 25 -4.10 -22.59 1.00
N ALA A 26 -5.24 -22.75 1.68
CA ALA A 26 -6.50 -22.06 1.38
C ALA A 26 -6.35 -20.54 1.46
N LYS A 27 -7.33 -19.81 0.94
CA LYS A 27 -7.26 -18.33 0.85
C LYS A 27 -7.43 -17.65 2.22
N ASP A 28 -8.07 -18.32 3.16
CA ASP A 28 -8.41 -17.77 4.49
C ASP A 28 -7.35 -18.07 5.55
N THR A 29 -6.18 -18.57 5.15
CA THR A 29 -5.11 -18.87 6.10
C THR A 29 -4.38 -17.59 6.51
N PRO A 30 -3.83 -17.54 7.74
CA PRO A 30 -3.12 -16.36 8.23
C PRO A 30 -1.95 -15.95 7.34
N GLU A 31 -1.31 -16.88 6.64
CA GLU A 31 -0.23 -16.59 5.69
C GLU A 31 -0.71 -15.75 4.50
N ARG A 32 -1.92 -16.03 3.98
CA ARG A 32 -2.51 -15.25 2.88
C ARG A 32 -2.93 -13.86 3.33
N LEU A 33 -3.49 -13.75 4.52
CA LEU A 33 -3.83 -12.46 5.14
C LEU A 33 -2.56 -11.63 5.36
N ARG A 34 -1.47 -12.26 5.82
CA ARG A 34 -0.18 -11.59 5.98
C ARG A 34 0.41 -11.12 4.65
N ILE A 35 0.29 -11.91 3.58
CA ILE A 35 0.72 -11.49 2.24
C ILE A 35 -0.06 -10.26 1.75
N ALA A 36 -1.38 -10.21 1.99
CA ALA A 36 -2.20 -9.04 1.64
C ALA A 36 -1.77 -7.78 2.39
N GLU A 37 -1.41 -7.92 3.67
CA GLU A 37 -0.87 -6.82 4.47
C GLU A 37 0.50 -6.35 3.96
N LEU A 38 1.40 -7.27 3.65
CA LEU A 38 2.70 -6.96 3.05
C LEU A 38 2.54 -6.25 1.69
N ASP A 39 1.54 -6.64 0.89
CA ASP A 39 1.24 -5.97 -0.37
C ASP A 39 0.79 -4.52 -0.18
N ARG A 40 0.01 -4.23 0.87
CA ARG A 40 -0.37 -2.84 1.22
C ARG A 40 0.84 -2.03 1.64
N LEU A 41 1.66 -2.54 2.56
CA LEU A 41 2.86 -1.86 3.04
C LEU A 41 3.85 -1.57 1.89
N LEU A 42 4.03 -2.53 0.98
CA LEU A 42 4.87 -2.34 -0.20
C LEU A 42 4.30 -1.28 -1.16
N ALA A 43 2.98 -1.22 -1.34
CA ALA A 43 2.33 -0.21 -2.16
C ALA A 43 2.48 1.19 -1.53
N GLU A 44 2.17 1.34 -0.24
CA GLU A 44 2.31 2.60 0.49
C GLU A 44 3.74 3.15 0.43
N HIS A 45 4.75 2.30 0.60
CA HIS A 45 6.15 2.72 0.48
C HIS A 45 6.55 3.08 -0.96
N ARG A 46 6.03 2.37 -1.97
CA ARG A 46 6.29 2.69 -3.38
C ARG A 46 5.63 4.01 -3.79
N ASP A 47 4.41 4.24 -3.32
CA ASP A 47 3.67 5.48 -3.56
C ASP A 47 4.29 6.65 -2.79
N ALA A 48 4.77 6.44 -1.56
CA ALA A 48 5.54 7.45 -0.83
C ALA A 48 6.86 7.81 -1.53
N LYS A 49 7.57 6.83 -2.10
CA LYS A 49 8.77 7.09 -2.92
C LYS A 49 8.43 7.82 -4.23
N LYS A 50 7.25 7.59 -4.80
CA LYS A 50 6.76 8.28 -6.00
C LYS A 50 6.28 9.71 -5.68
N ALA A 51 5.63 9.91 -4.54
CA ALA A 51 5.14 11.19 -4.03
C ALA A 51 6.27 12.10 -3.48
N GLY A 52 7.44 11.54 -3.18
CA GLY A 52 8.67 12.30 -2.94
C GLY A 52 9.16 13.10 -4.17
N LYS A 53 8.49 13.00 -5.32
CA LYS A 53 8.73 13.81 -6.51
C LYS A 53 7.47 14.62 -6.89
N ALA A 54 7.19 15.63 -6.06
CA ALA A 54 6.38 16.86 -6.26
C ALA A 54 4.83 16.78 -6.29
N PRO A 55 4.12 17.89 -6.01
CA PRO A 55 4.34 18.89 -4.97
C PRO A 55 3.10 19.07 -4.05
N GLU A 56 3.32 19.74 -2.94
CA GLU A 56 2.31 20.45 -2.16
C GLU A 56 1.40 21.32 -3.05
N ALA A 57 0.16 20.89 -3.32
CA ALA A 57 -1.03 21.72 -3.53
C ALA A 57 -2.19 20.88 -4.12
N ALA A 58 -3.07 20.41 -3.24
CA ALA A 58 -4.48 20.19 -3.60
C ALA A 58 -5.32 20.34 -2.33
N LYS A 59 -5.46 21.59 -1.86
CA LYS A 59 -6.55 21.93 -0.94
C LYS A 59 -7.86 21.89 -1.75
N PRO A 60 -8.90 21.17 -1.32
CA PRO A 60 -10.21 21.28 -1.95
C PRO A 60 -10.96 22.45 -1.31
N ALA A 61 -11.16 23.54 -2.05
CA ALA A 61 -12.05 24.61 -1.61
C ALA A 61 -12.59 25.38 -2.82
N ASP A 62 -13.60 24.81 -3.48
CA ASP A 62 -14.62 25.64 -4.13
C ASP A 62 -15.99 24.95 -4.04
N LYS A 63 -16.74 25.32 -3.01
CA LYS A 63 -18.20 25.32 -3.02
C LYS A 63 -18.63 26.62 -2.35
N ALA A 64 -18.46 27.73 -3.06
CA ALA A 64 -19.23 28.93 -2.79
C ALA A 64 -20.70 28.61 -3.15
N GLY A 65 -21.48 28.22 -2.16
CA GLY A 65 -22.94 28.21 -2.26
C GLY A 65 -23.42 29.65 -2.22
N ASP A 66 -23.78 30.20 -3.37
CA ASP A 66 -24.55 31.43 -3.47
C ASP A 66 -26.02 31.11 -3.10
N PRO A 67 -26.60 31.72 -2.06
CA PRO A 67 -28.00 31.48 -1.71
C PRO A 67 -28.93 32.19 -2.71
N PRO A 68 -30.03 31.55 -3.16
CA PRO A 68 -30.98 32.21 -4.04
C PRO A 68 -31.67 33.38 -3.32
N LYS A 69 -31.69 34.52 -4.01
CA LYS A 69 -32.36 35.78 -3.65
C LYS A 69 -33.81 35.59 -3.18
N ALA A 70 -34.20 36.37 -2.17
CA ALA A 70 -35.59 36.68 -1.83
C ALA A 70 -36.18 37.73 -2.80
#